data_AF-A0A966N7T7-F1
#
_entry.id   AF-A0A966N7T7-F1
#
_cell.length_a   1.000
_cell.length_b   1.000
_cell.length_c   1.000
_cell.angle_alpha   90.00
_cell.angle_beta   90.00
_cell.angle_gamma   90.00
#
_symmetry.space_group_name_H-M   'P 1'
#
loop_
_entity.id
_entity.type
_entity.pdbx_description
1 polymer ?
#
loop_
_entity_poly.entity_id
_entity_poly.type
_entity_poly.pdbx_seq_one_letter_code
_entity_poly.pdbx_strand_id
1 'polypeptide(L)'
;MNTQPETSHQTNQACYHCGGDLAQDKPYEAELGGAPRYFCCAGCMAIAQTIHGQGLDAFYARRIPLGGKPDGLNHLGDQVPEHLLAYDDPVLLDRFTRPSAQFPGEIETTLRLEKIRCAACVWLNEQHLKRLLGVKDVQINYVTQRAIVRFDPQQVQLSKLLHAVEQIGYEAWPFEPSMSAGLAKKERRHLLMRLGVAMLGMMQVMMYAWPTYTDAQDLLAEHALLLDWTSWALTVPVVFYSAGPMFVAAWHSIKSFPKT
;
A
#
# COMPACT_ATOMS: atom_id res chain seq x y z
N MET A 1 51.10 38.49 38.38
CA MET A 1 50.70 37.34 37.55
C MET A 1 49.20 37.14 37.69
N ASN A 2 48.47 37.35 36.60
CA ASN A 2 47.02 37.27 36.53
C ASN A 2 46.67 36.01 35.72
N THR A 3 45.98 35.03 36.30
CA THR A 3 45.52 33.83 35.57
C THR A 3 44.00 33.76 35.68
N GLN A 4 43.33 34.15 34.60
CA GLN A 4 41.89 33.96 34.39
C GLN A 4 41.56 32.47 34.20
N PRO A 5 40.36 32.01 34.58
CA PRO A 5 39.89 30.67 34.25
C PRO A 5 39.35 30.64 32.82
N GLU A 6 39.83 29.70 32.01
CA GLU A 6 39.32 29.42 30.66
C GLU A 6 37.94 28.76 30.74
N THR A 7 36.90 29.48 30.32
CA THR A 7 35.57 28.91 30.07
C THR A 7 35.51 28.35 28.65
N SER A 8 35.55 27.03 28.52
CA SER A 8 35.40 26.32 27.25
C SER A 8 33.95 26.41 26.71
N HIS A 9 33.69 27.34 25.79
CA HIS A 9 32.47 27.35 24.98
C HIS A 9 32.59 26.34 23.83
N GLN A 10 32.04 25.14 24.01
CA GLN A 10 31.90 24.15 22.95
C GLN A 10 30.68 24.54 22.09
N THR A 11 30.92 25.15 20.94
CA THR A 11 29.89 25.48 19.94
C THR A 11 29.40 24.19 19.27
N ASN A 12 28.29 23.66 19.79
CA ASN A 12 27.61 22.53 19.19
C ASN A 12 26.97 22.97 17.86
N GLN A 13 27.53 22.55 16.71
CA GLN A 13 27.09 22.96 15.36
C GLN A 13 25.74 22.37 14.92
N ALA A 14 25.07 21.61 15.78
CA ALA A 14 23.83 20.91 15.49
C ALA A 14 22.62 21.52 16.19
N CYS A 15 21.48 21.53 15.49
CA CYS A 15 20.19 21.96 16.01
C CYS A 15 19.77 21.11 17.22
N TYR A 16 19.35 21.75 18.31
CA TYR A 16 18.98 21.07 19.54
C TYR A 16 17.77 20.13 19.38
N HIS A 17 16.87 20.40 18.43
CA HIS A 17 15.64 19.61 18.24
C HIS A 17 15.78 18.51 17.18
N CYS A 18 16.21 18.86 15.96
CA CYS A 18 16.26 17.93 14.83
C CYS A 18 17.66 17.37 14.53
N GLY A 19 18.71 17.90 15.16
CA GLY A 19 20.09 17.46 14.95
C GLY A 19 20.75 17.86 13.62
N GLY A 20 20.05 18.60 12.77
CA GLY A 20 20.62 19.12 11.51
C GLY A 20 21.58 20.28 11.72
N ASP A 21 22.44 20.53 10.74
CA ASP A 21 23.47 21.57 10.80
C ASP A 21 22.86 22.98 10.95
N LEU A 22 23.47 23.77 11.83
CA LEU A 22 23.17 25.19 12.01
C LEU A 22 23.87 25.99 10.90
N ALA A 23 23.38 25.87 9.67
CA ALA A 23 23.98 26.48 8.48
C ALA A 23 23.72 28.00 8.34
N GLN A 24 23.06 28.65 9.31
CA GLN A 24 22.67 30.06 9.22
C GLN A 24 23.51 30.95 10.14
N ASP A 25 23.94 32.12 9.63
CA ASP A 25 24.63 33.20 10.38
C ASP A 25 23.85 33.71 11.61
N LYS A 26 22.56 33.34 11.74
CA LYS A 26 21.69 33.66 12.89
C LYS A 26 20.83 32.44 13.27
N PRO A 27 21.34 31.50 14.08
CA PRO A 27 20.51 30.42 14.60
C PRO A 27 19.39 30.99 15.48
N TYR A 28 18.21 30.37 15.44
CA TYR A 28 17.14 30.69 16.39
C TYR A 28 17.58 30.24 17.77
N GLU A 29 17.36 31.06 18.79
CA GLU A 29 17.80 30.79 20.17
C GLU A 29 16.60 30.79 21.13
N ALA A 30 16.58 29.83 22.05
CA ALA A 30 15.67 29.82 23.19
C ALA A 30 16.34 29.23 24.43
N GLU A 31 15.98 29.72 25.60
CA GLU A 31 16.43 29.19 26.87
C GLU A 31 15.53 28.00 27.28
N LEU A 32 16.11 26.81 27.39
CA LEU A 32 15.42 25.58 27.82
C LEU A 32 16.21 24.93 28.96
N GLY A 33 15.58 24.73 30.11
CA GLY A 33 16.19 24.10 31.28
C GLY A 33 17.37 24.88 31.87
N GLY A 34 17.37 26.21 31.75
CA GLY A 34 18.44 27.10 32.24
C GLY A 34 19.70 27.13 31.37
N ALA A 35 19.64 26.61 30.15
CA ALA A 35 20.74 26.68 29.18
C ALA A 35 20.25 27.23 27.82
N PRO A 36 21.04 28.10 27.15
CA PRO A 36 20.72 28.55 25.81
C PRO A 36 20.83 27.38 24.81
N ARG A 37 19.80 27.21 23.98
CA ARG A 37 19.73 26.18 22.92
C ARG A 37 19.51 26.84 21.56
N TYR A 38 20.20 26.30 20.55
CA TYR A 38 20.17 26.80 19.17
C TYR A 38 19.37 25.89 18.25
N PHE A 39 18.65 26.49 17.28
CA PHE A 39 17.76 25.82 16.36
C PHE A 39 17.94 26.29 14.91
N CYS A 40 17.75 25.38 13.96
CA CYS A 40 17.88 25.67 12.52
C CYS A 40 16.68 26.45 11.93
N CYS A 41 15.52 26.46 12.60
CA CYS A 41 14.34 27.20 12.17
C CYS A 41 13.38 27.50 13.33
N ALA A 42 12.48 28.47 13.15
CA ALA A 42 11.44 28.83 14.12
C ALA A 42 10.54 27.64 14.52
N GLY A 43 10.31 26.69 13.60
CA GLY A 43 9.53 25.48 13.87
C GLY A 43 10.22 24.55 14.87
N CYS A 44 11.53 24.33 14.73
CA CYS A 44 12.31 23.53 15.68
C CYS A 44 12.32 24.17 17.08
N MET A 45 12.43 25.50 17.15
CA MET A 45 12.34 26.26 18.39
C MET A 45 10.97 26.09 19.07
N ALA A 46 9.87 26.27 18.32
CA ALA A 46 8.51 26.18 18.85
C ALA A 46 8.16 24.79 19.40
N ILE A 47 8.54 23.72 18.66
CA ILE A 47 8.34 22.35 19.14
C ILE A 47 9.18 22.12 20.40
N ALA A 48 10.41 22.59 20.42
CA ALA A 48 11.28 22.37 21.56
C ALA A 48 10.80 23.07 22.83
N GLN A 49 10.30 24.30 22.71
CA GLN A 49 9.65 25.04 23.79
C GLN A 49 8.38 24.34 24.28
N THR A 50 7.60 23.75 23.36
CA THR A 50 6.38 23.03 23.72
C THR A 50 6.70 21.75 24.51
N ILE A 51 7.68 20.97 24.07
CA ILE A 51 8.11 19.73 24.77
C ILE A 51 8.63 20.06 26.16
N HIS A 52 9.45 21.11 26.28
CA HIS A 52 9.99 21.56 27.57
C HIS A 52 8.88 22.11 28.49
N GLY A 53 7.97 22.93 27.95
CA GLY A 53 6.84 23.47 28.70
C GLY A 53 5.87 22.42 29.23
N GLN A 54 5.85 21.23 28.64
CA GLN A 54 5.06 20.08 29.10
C GLN A 54 5.82 19.16 30.07
N GLY A 55 7.04 19.50 30.47
CA GLY A 55 7.88 18.68 31.34
C GLY A 55 8.30 17.34 30.70
N LEU A 56 8.25 17.25 29.36
CA LEU A 56 8.59 16.04 28.61
C LEU A 56 10.09 15.99 28.26
N ASP A 57 10.95 16.58 29.10
CA ASP A 57 12.41 16.63 28.88
C ASP A 57 13.07 15.26 28.72
N ALA A 58 12.45 14.23 29.30
CA ALA A 58 12.84 12.84 29.10
C ALA A 58 12.78 12.40 27.61
N PHE A 59 12.08 13.14 26.74
CA PHE A 59 12.13 12.99 25.29
C PHE A 59 13.55 13.21 24.76
N TYR A 60 14.25 14.26 25.24
CA TYR A 60 15.62 14.55 24.82
C TYR A 60 16.64 13.60 25.43
N ALA A 61 16.38 13.07 26.63
CA ALA A 61 17.25 12.06 27.25
C ALA A 61 17.14 10.68 26.58
N ARG A 62 15.94 10.35 26.05
CA ARG A 62 15.67 9.08 25.35
C ARG A 62 15.75 9.18 23.83
N ARG A 63 16.13 10.35 23.30
CA ARG A 63 16.33 10.50 21.87
C ARG A 63 17.51 9.60 21.46
N ILE A 64 17.25 8.67 20.56
CA ILE A 64 18.31 8.11 19.71
C ILE A 64 18.96 9.31 19.03
N PRO A 65 20.30 9.43 18.91
CA PRO A 65 20.93 10.60 18.33
C PRO A 65 20.41 10.86 16.91
N LEU A 66 19.38 11.72 16.76
CA LEU A 66 18.99 12.26 15.47
C LEU A 66 20.15 13.17 15.07
N GLY A 67 20.91 12.72 14.08
CA GLY A 67 22.17 13.33 13.65
C GLY A 67 23.30 12.31 13.48
N GLY A 68 23.24 11.18 14.19
CA GLY A 68 23.98 9.99 13.80
C GLY A 68 23.15 9.21 12.80
N LYS A 69 23.62 9.11 11.54
CA LYS A 69 23.23 7.95 10.71
C LYS A 69 23.40 6.72 11.60
N PRO A 70 22.37 5.89 11.87
CA PRO A 70 22.55 4.65 12.62
C PRO A 70 23.79 3.91 12.08
N ASP A 71 24.57 3.27 12.94
CA ASP A 71 25.90 2.68 12.65
C ASP A 71 25.92 1.56 11.57
N GLY A 72 24.88 1.47 10.73
CA GLY A 72 24.83 0.72 9.46
C GLY A 72 24.50 1.58 8.22
N LEU A 73 24.04 2.82 8.35
CA LEU A 73 23.70 3.73 7.24
C LEU A 73 24.90 4.55 6.72
N ASN A 74 26.03 4.56 7.44
CA ASN A 74 27.28 5.17 6.92
C ASN A 74 27.91 4.37 5.77
N HIS A 75 27.44 3.14 5.52
CA HIS A 75 27.85 2.32 4.38
C HIS A 75 26.91 2.42 3.17
N LEU A 76 25.72 3.01 3.30
CA LEU A 76 24.86 3.29 2.15
C LEU A 76 25.27 4.63 1.57
N GLY A 77 26.35 4.62 0.79
CA GLY A 77 26.69 5.71 -0.11
C GLY A 77 25.59 5.91 -1.16
N ASP A 78 25.79 6.87 -2.06
CA ASP A 78 24.91 7.07 -3.22
C ASP A 78 24.94 5.86 -4.19
N GLN A 79 25.87 4.93 -3.95
CA GLN A 79 26.01 3.67 -4.66
C GLN A 79 25.01 2.65 -4.14
N VAL A 80 24.26 2.07 -5.08
CA VAL A 80 23.31 1.00 -4.82
C VAL A 80 24.07 -0.26 -4.37
N PRO A 81 23.70 -0.90 -3.25
CA PRO A 81 24.28 -2.15 -2.79
C PRO A 81 24.24 -3.25 -3.85
N GLU A 82 25.30 -4.05 -3.92
CA GLU A 82 25.47 -5.10 -4.94
C GLU A 82 24.35 -6.14 -4.94
N HIS A 83 23.78 -6.43 -3.76
CA HIS A 83 22.66 -7.35 -3.62
C HIS A 83 21.35 -6.85 -4.26
N LEU A 84 21.19 -5.53 -4.43
CA LEU A 84 20.02 -4.94 -5.07
C LEU A 84 20.17 -4.85 -6.60
N LEU A 85 21.40 -4.79 -7.12
CA LEU A 85 21.67 -4.72 -8.56
C LEU A 85 21.12 -5.93 -9.33
N ALA A 86 20.98 -7.09 -8.67
CA ALA A 86 20.37 -8.27 -9.26
C ALA A 86 18.92 -8.02 -9.73
N TYR A 87 18.19 -7.09 -9.11
CA TYR A 87 16.81 -6.77 -9.49
C TYR A 87 16.70 -5.94 -10.77
N ASP A 88 17.82 -5.45 -11.31
CA ASP A 88 17.86 -4.73 -12.59
C ASP A 88 18.07 -5.67 -13.79
N ASP A 89 18.29 -6.97 -13.55
CA ASP A 89 18.33 -7.96 -14.63
C ASP A 89 16.98 -7.98 -15.38
N PRO A 90 16.96 -7.91 -16.73
CA PRO A 90 15.73 -7.86 -17.52
C PRO A 90 14.74 -9.00 -17.23
N VAL A 91 15.25 -10.20 -16.90
CA VAL A 91 14.42 -11.38 -16.60
C VAL A 91 13.71 -11.22 -15.26
N LEU A 92 14.38 -10.65 -14.27
CA LEU A 92 13.79 -10.38 -12.96
C LEU A 92 12.88 -9.16 -13.00
N LEU A 93 13.26 -8.13 -13.76
CA LEU A 93 12.47 -6.91 -13.93
C LEU A 93 11.07 -7.23 -14.47
N ASP A 94 10.95 -8.05 -15.53
CA ASP A 94 9.65 -8.45 -16.11
C ASP A 94 8.76 -9.20 -15.10
N ARG A 95 9.37 -9.95 -14.19
CA ARG A 95 8.65 -10.68 -13.14
C ARG A 95 7.98 -9.73 -12.15
N PHE A 96 8.66 -8.65 -11.76
CA PHE A 96 8.23 -7.71 -10.72
C PHE A 96 7.57 -6.43 -11.24
N THR A 97 7.52 -6.23 -12.56
CA THR A 97 6.99 -5.03 -13.18
C THR A 97 5.87 -5.34 -14.17
N ARG A 98 4.99 -4.36 -14.40
CA ARG A 98 3.92 -4.43 -15.39
C ARG A 98 3.89 -3.13 -16.19
N PRO A 99 3.62 -3.17 -17.50
CA PRO A 99 3.39 -1.95 -18.26
C PRO A 99 2.17 -1.21 -17.73
N SER A 100 2.28 0.10 -17.58
CA SER A 100 1.16 0.96 -17.19
C SER A 100 0.11 0.99 -18.30
N ALA A 101 -1.12 0.61 -17.99
CA ALA A 101 -2.21 0.58 -18.97
C ALA A 101 -2.59 1.98 -19.50
N GLN A 102 -2.25 3.03 -18.75
CA GLN A 102 -2.67 4.40 -19.03
C GLN A 102 -1.57 5.25 -19.67
N PHE A 103 -0.30 4.86 -19.54
CA PHE A 103 0.86 5.64 -19.99
C PHE A 103 1.89 4.74 -20.70
N PRO A 104 2.01 4.82 -22.04
CA PRO A 104 2.98 4.03 -22.80
C PRO A 104 4.42 4.40 -22.39
N GLY A 105 5.25 3.39 -22.14
CA GLY A 105 6.66 3.56 -21.74
C GLY A 105 6.91 3.60 -20.23
N GLU A 106 5.86 3.72 -19.43
CA GLU A 106 5.97 3.63 -17.97
C GLU A 106 5.65 2.22 -17.47
N ILE A 107 6.32 1.82 -16.40
CA ILE A 107 6.08 0.55 -15.73
C ILE A 107 5.67 0.77 -14.28
N GLU A 108 4.87 -0.15 -13.79
CA GLU A 108 4.40 -0.22 -12.41
C GLU A 108 5.06 -1.42 -11.71
N THR A 109 5.55 -1.21 -10.50
CA THR A 109 5.99 -2.27 -9.61
C THR A 109 5.24 -2.20 -8.28
N THR A 110 5.07 -3.36 -7.65
CA THR A 110 4.59 -3.43 -6.27
C THR A 110 5.75 -3.80 -5.38
N LEU A 111 5.99 -3.00 -4.35
CA LEU A 111 6.99 -3.24 -3.31
C LEU A 111 6.28 -3.59 -2.01
N ARG A 112 6.83 -4.52 -1.25
CA ARG A 112 6.44 -4.75 0.15
C ARG A 112 7.38 -3.95 1.05
N LEU A 113 6.81 -3.10 1.90
CA LEU A 113 7.54 -2.24 2.81
C LEU A 113 7.42 -2.73 4.24
N GLU A 114 8.53 -3.02 4.90
CA GLU A 114 8.54 -3.38 6.32
C GLU A 114 8.69 -2.16 7.23
N LYS A 115 8.40 -2.34 8.52
CA LYS A 115 8.57 -1.31 9.57
C LYS A 115 7.69 -0.05 9.42
N ILE A 116 6.78 0.01 8.45
CA ILE A 116 5.74 1.05 8.37
C ILE A 116 4.69 0.82 9.47
N ARG A 117 4.46 1.84 10.31
CA ARG A 117 3.54 1.76 11.46
C ARG A 117 2.52 2.90 11.59
N CYS A 118 2.68 3.99 10.84
CA CYS A 118 1.77 5.13 10.93
C CYS A 118 1.66 5.90 9.60
N ALA A 119 0.70 6.81 9.52
CA ALA A 119 0.50 7.68 8.35
C ALA A 119 1.73 8.57 8.06
N ALA A 120 2.48 8.96 9.09
CA ALA A 120 3.71 9.73 8.89
C ALA A 120 4.80 8.92 8.17
N CYS A 121 4.93 7.61 8.47
CA CYS A 121 5.84 6.71 7.74
C CYS A 121 5.48 6.63 6.25
N VAL A 122 4.17 6.53 5.95
CA VAL A 122 3.66 6.52 4.57
C VAL A 122 4.04 7.79 3.85
N TRP A 123 3.69 8.95 4.42
CA TRP A 123 3.96 10.25 3.81
C TRP A 123 5.45 10.46 3.55
N LEU A 124 6.32 10.08 4.50
CA LEU A 124 7.76 10.20 4.35
C LEU A 124 8.28 9.36 3.17
N ASN A 125 7.87 8.08 3.09
CA ASN A 125 8.29 7.19 2.01
C ASN A 125 7.76 7.67 0.64
N GLU A 126 6.49 8.09 0.56
CA GLU A 126 5.92 8.64 -0.67
C GLU A 126 6.68 9.88 -1.14
N GLN A 127 6.95 10.83 -0.22
CA GLN A 127 7.66 12.06 -0.56
C GLN A 127 9.12 11.80 -0.92
N HIS A 128 9.75 10.79 -0.32
CA HIS A 128 11.12 10.42 -0.64
C HIS A 128 11.22 9.79 -2.03
N LEU A 129 10.36 8.80 -2.34
CA LEU A 129 10.32 8.15 -3.64
C LEU A 129 9.92 9.11 -4.77
N LYS A 130 8.96 10.01 -4.54
CA LYS A 130 8.53 11.01 -5.54
C LYS A 130 9.61 12.03 -5.91
N ARG A 131 10.68 12.18 -5.11
CA ARG A 131 11.81 13.06 -5.44
C ARG A 131 12.78 12.43 -6.44
N LEU A 132 12.73 11.12 -6.64
CA LEU A 132 13.58 10.43 -7.59
C LEU A 132 13.17 10.79 -9.02
N LEU A 133 14.14 11.23 -9.82
CA LEU A 133 13.92 11.50 -11.24
C LEU A 133 13.46 10.21 -11.94
N GLY A 134 12.32 10.26 -12.64
CA GLY A 134 11.72 9.10 -13.31
C GLY A 134 10.54 8.48 -12.57
N VAL A 135 10.35 8.76 -11.27
CA VAL A 135 9.14 8.33 -10.54
C VAL A 135 7.97 9.25 -10.87
N LYS A 136 6.82 8.66 -11.21
CA LYS A 136 5.62 9.38 -11.67
C LYS A 136 4.51 9.36 -10.63
N ASP A 137 4.29 8.21 -10.01
CA ASP A 137 3.31 8.08 -8.93
C ASP A 137 3.78 7.04 -7.89
N VAL A 138 3.38 7.28 -6.65
CA VAL A 138 3.66 6.41 -5.51
C VAL A 138 2.42 6.40 -4.62
N GLN A 139 1.92 5.20 -4.34
CA GLN A 139 0.80 4.97 -3.44
C GLN A 139 1.16 3.89 -2.43
N ILE A 140 1.10 4.22 -1.14
CA ILE A 140 1.45 3.28 -0.08
C ILE A 140 0.24 2.99 0.81
N ASN A 141 -0.03 1.71 1.02
CA ASN A 141 -1.03 1.25 1.97
C ASN A 141 -0.33 0.67 3.21
N TYR A 142 -0.42 1.38 4.34
CA TYR A 142 0.23 0.96 5.59
C TYR A 142 -0.37 -0.32 6.19
N VAL A 143 -1.65 -0.63 5.92
CA VAL A 143 -2.32 -1.83 6.45
C VAL A 143 -1.81 -3.07 5.72
N THR A 144 -1.69 -2.99 4.40
CA THR A 144 -1.20 -4.11 3.59
C THR A 144 0.31 -4.11 3.43
N GLN A 145 0.99 -3.06 3.90
CA GLN A 145 2.44 -2.87 3.74
C GLN A 145 2.88 -2.92 2.27
N ARG A 146 2.02 -2.47 1.35
CA ARG A 146 2.29 -2.48 -0.09
C ARG A 146 2.43 -1.06 -0.61
N ALA A 147 3.48 -0.83 -1.38
CA ALA A 147 3.71 0.37 -2.15
C ALA A 147 3.59 0.05 -3.63
N ILE A 148 2.75 0.79 -4.34
CA ILE A 148 2.67 0.75 -5.79
C ILE A 148 3.46 1.94 -6.31
N VAL A 149 4.47 1.68 -7.13
CA VAL A 149 5.36 2.70 -7.68
C VAL A 149 5.29 2.63 -9.20
N ARG A 150 4.94 3.76 -9.83
CA ARG A 150 4.96 3.93 -11.27
C ARG A 150 6.15 4.78 -11.65
N PHE A 151 6.98 4.27 -12.56
CA PHE A 151 8.22 4.91 -12.94
C PHE A 151 8.61 4.64 -14.40
N ASP A 152 9.50 5.47 -14.91
CA ASP A 152 10.12 5.30 -16.23
C ASP A 152 11.43 4.50 -16.08
N PRO A 153 11.52 3.28 -16.66
CA PRO A 153 12.70 2.43 -16.54
C PRO A 153 13.93 3.01 -17.27
N GLN A 154 13.76 4.00 -18.15
CA GLN A 154 14.88 4.71 -18.78
C GLN A 154 15.53 5.72 -17.85
N GLN A 155 14.81 6.20 -16.83
CA GLN A 155 15.27 7.24 -15.91
C GLN A 155 15.67 6.69 -14.54
N VAL A 156 14.98 5.66 -14.05
CA VAL A 156 15.24 5.06 -12.74
C VAL A 156 15.11 3.55 -12.78
N GLN A 157 16.07 2.87 -12.17
CA GLN A 157 16.13 1.42 -12.04
C GLN A 157 15.42 0.94 -10.77
N LEU A 158 14.99 -0.31 -10.76
CA LEU A 158 14.27 -0.90 -9.62
C LEU A 158 15.15 -0.96 -8.37
N SER A 159 16.43 -1.30 -8.52
CA SER A 159 17.40 -1.33 -7.43
C SER A 159 17.53 0.03 -6.73
N LYS A 160 17.46 1.13 -7.48
CA LYS A 160 17.53 2.50 -6.94
C LYS A 160 16.28 2.87 -6.14
N LEU A 161 15.11 2.35 -6.51
CA LEU A 161 13.89 2.52 -5.72
C LEU A 161 13.98 1.78 -4.38
N LEU A 162 14.49 0.54 -4.39
CA LEU A 162 14.70 -0.24 -3.17
C LEU A 162 15.72 0.45 -2.25
N HIS A 163 16.85 0.86 -2.80
CA HIS A 163 17.91 1.58 -2.07
C HIS A 163 17.42 2.89 -1.46
N ALA A 164 16.61 3.67 -2.19
CA ALA A 164 16.05 4.91 -1.64
C ALA A 164 15.18 4.66 -0.40
N VAL A 165 14.45 3.55 -0.35
CA VAL A 165 13.68 3.18 0.85
C VAL A 165 14.62 2.74 1.99
N GLU A 166 15.69 2.02 1.69
CA GLU A 166 16.71 1.64 2.69
C GLU A 166 17.45 2.84 3.28
N GLN A 167 17.72 3.87 2.48
CA GLN A 167 18.39 5.10 2.93
C GLN A 167 17.62 5.85 4.03
N ILE A 168 16.29 5.74 4.04
CA ILE A 168 15.43 6.34 5.08
C ILE A 168 15.09 5.37 6.22
N GLY A 169 15.73 4.20 6.25
CA GLY A 169 15.67 3.23 7.35
C GLY A 169 14.52 2.23 7.28
N TYR A 170 13.89 2.07 6.11
CA TYR A 170 12.85 1.06 5.86
C TYR A 170 13.39 -0.06 4.97
N GLU A 171 12.81 -1.25 5.07
CA GLU A 171 13.19 -2.36 4.20
C GLU A 171 12.13 -2.53 3.11
N ALA A 172 12.57 -2.72 1.88
CA ALA A 172 11.70 -2.89 0.72
C ALA A 172 12.07 -4.16 -0.04
N TRP A 173 11.06 -4.91 -0.46
CA TRP A 173 11.24 -6.11 -1.27
C TRP A 173 10.32 -6.06 -2.49
N PRO A 174 10.79 -6.43 -3.70
CA PRO A 174 9.91 -6.58 -4.85
C PRO A 174 8.82 -7.62 -4.55
N PHE A 175 7.57 -7.19 -4.64
CA PHE A 175 6.43 -8.07 -4.47
C PHE A 175 5.94 -8.48 -5.85
N GLU A 176 6.03 -9.78 -6.16
CA GLU A 176 5.52 -10.30 -7.42
C GLU A 176 4.01 -10.02 -7.50
N PRO A 177 3.55 -9.14 -8.42
CA PRO A 177 2.14 -8.92 -8.63
C PRO A 177 1.58 -10.19 -9.28
N SER A 178 1.11 -11.10 -8.43
CA SER A 178 0.65 -12.41 -8.83
C SER A 178 -0.46 -12.25 -9.88
N MET A 179 -0.28 -12.80 -11.08
CA MET A 179 -1.34 -12.87 -12.09
C MET A 179 -2.63 -13.50 -11.52
N SER A 180 -2.47 -14.36 -10.50
CA SER A 180 -3.56 -14.98 -9.74
C SER A 180 -4.47 -13.96 -9.03
N ALA A 181 -3.97 -12.81 -8.57
CA ALA A 181 -4.81 -11.81 -7.89
C ALA A 181 -5.81 -11.15 -8.86
N GLY A 182 -5.38 -10.86 -10.09
CA GLY A 182 -6.23 -10.33 -11.15
C GLY A 182 -7.27 -11.35 -11.64
N LEU A 183 -6.84 -12.60 -11.83
CA LEU A 183 -7.72 -13.71 -12.20
C LEU A 183 -8.74 -14.01 -11.09
N ALA A 184 -8.31 -14.08 -9.82
CA ALA A 184 -9.19 -14.32 -8.68
C ALA A 184 -10.21 -13.19 -8.50
N LYS A 185 -9.85 -11.92 -8.78
CA LYS A 185 -10.80 -10.80 -8.74
C LYS A 185 -11.87 -10.92 -9.84
N LYS A 186 -11.47 -11.31 -11.06
CA LYS A 186 -12.42 -11.56 -12.17
C LYS A 186 -13.33 -12.75 -11.85
N GLU A 187 -12.77 -13.83 -11.35
CA GLU A 187 -13.51 -15.04 -10.96
C GLU A 187 -14.51 -14.74 -9.83
N ARG A 188 -14.07 -14.02 -8.79
CA ARG A 188 -14.96 -13.55 -7.71
C ARG A 188 -16.10 -12.68 -8.25
N ARG A 189 -15.81 -11.74 -9.16
CA ARG A 189 -16.85 -10.91 -9.78
C ARG A 189 -17.85 -11.76 -10.57
N HIS A 190 -17.36 -12.78 -11.29
CA HIS A 190 -18.21 -13.68 -12.05
C HIS A 190 -19.12 -14.52 -11.13
N LEU A 191 -18.61 -14.97 -9.98
CA LEU A 191 -19.43 -15.67 -8.98
C LEU A 191 -20.50 -14.77 -8.36
N LEU A 192 -20.16 -13.52 -8.06
CA LEU A 192 -21.12 -12.53 -7.56
C LEU A 192 -22.21 -12.20 -8.59
N MET A 193 -21.86 -12.09 -9.88
CA MET A 193 -22.85 -11.88 -10.94
C MET A 193 -23.80 -13.08 -11.09
N ARG A 194 -23.29 -14.31 -11.04
CA ARG A 194 -24.12 -15.53 -11.04
C ARG A 194 -25.07 -15.59 -9.84
N LEU A 195 -24.58 -15.22 -8.65
CA LEU A 195 -25.41 -15.11 -7.45
C LEU A 195 -26.50 -14.04 -7.64
N GLY A 196 -26.14 -12.87 -8.17
CA GLY A 196 -27.09 -11.80 -8.49
C GLY A 196 -28.19 -12.25 -9.46
N VAL A 197 -27.82 -12.91 -10.57
CA VAL A 197 -28.77 -13.45 -11.55
C VAL A 197 -29.67 -14.51 -10.92
N ALA A 198 -29.13 -15.38 -10.06
CA ALA A 198 -29.93 -16.38 -9.35
C ALA A 198 -30.96 -15.74 -8.40
N MET A 199 -30.55 -14.74 -7.62
CA MET A 199 -31.45 -14.04 -6.69
C MET A 199 -32.55 -13.27 -7.44
N LEU A 200 -32.20 -12.56 -8.52
CA LEU A 200 -33.20 -11.87 -9.35
C LEU A 200 -34.15 -12.84 -10.04
N GLY A 201 -33.63 -13.94 -10.59
CA GLY A 201 -34.43 -15.00 -11.19
C GLY A 201 -35.41 -15.62 -10.19
N MET A 202 -34.93 -15.98 -9.00
CA MET A 202 -35.78 -16.50 -7.91
C MET A 202 -36.90 -15.52 -7.55
N MET A 203 -36.60 -14.22 -7.45
CA MET A 203 -37.60 -13.19 -7.15
C MET A 203 -38.69 -13.11 -8.23
N GLN A 204 -38.30 -13.17 -9.51
CA GLN A 204 -39.28 -13.15 -10.62
C GLN A 204 -40.11 -14.44 -10.67
N VAL A 205 -39.49 -15.61 -10.50
CA VAL A 205 -40.20 -16.90 -10.47
C VAL A 205 -41.19 -16.95 -9.31
N MET A 206 -40.80 -16.50 -8.12
CA MET A 206 -41.72 -16.42 -6.97
C MET A 206 -42.88 -15.46 -7.20
N MET A 207 -42.67 -14.35 -7.91
CA MET A 207 -43.76 -13.44 -8.27
C MET A 207 -44.79 -14.11 -9.19
N TYR A 208 -44.34 -14.86 -10.20
CA TYR A 208 -45.24 -15.60 -11.10
C TYR A 208 -45.89 -16.82 -10.45
N ALA A 209 -45.21 -17.46 -9.50
CA ALA A 209 -45.74 -18.58 -8.73
C ALA A 209 -46.65 -18.13 -7.56
N TRP A 210 -46.61 -16.87 -7.14
CA TRP A 210 -47.41 -16.37 -6.01
C TRP A 210 -48.91 -16.72 -6.08
N PRO A 211 -49.60 -16.54 -7.22
CA PRO A 211 -51.04 -16.79 -7.30
C PRO A 211 -51.44 -18.25 -7.03
N THR A 212 -50.54 -19.21 -7.26
CA THR A 212 -50.80 -20.63 -6.96
C THR A 212 -50.66 -20.95 -5.48
N TYR A 213 -49.87 -20.18 -4.73
CA TYR A 213 -49.75 -20.33 -3.27
C TYR A 213 -50.93 -19.72 -2.51
N THR A 214 -51.54 -18.66 -3.06
CA THR A 214 -52.65 -17.95 -2.40
C THR A 214 -54.04 -18.48 -2.78
N ASP A 215 -54.12 -19.58 -3.53
CA ASP A 215 -55.36 -20.23 -3.99
C ASP A 215 -56.36 -19.21 -4.57
N ALA A 216 -55.89 -18.38 -5.49
CA ALA A 216 -56.68 -17.31 -6.09
C ALA A 216 -57.85 -17.93 -6.88
N GLN A 217 -59.05 -17.91 -6.28
CA GLN A 217 -60.26 -18.55 -6.81
C GLN A 217 -60.72 -18.03 -8.18
N ASP A 218 -60.14 -16.93 -8.68
CA ASP A 218 -60.45 -16.32 -9.98
C ASP A 218 -59.48 -16.71 -11.12
N LEU A 219 -58.54 -17.64 -10.90
CA LEU A 219 -57.62 -18.10 -11.95
C LEU A 219 -58.28 -19.12 -12.88
N LEU A 220 -58.55 -18.72 -14.13
CA LEU A 220 -58.89 -19.68 -15.19
C LEU A 220 -57.72 -20.65 -15.42
N ALA A 221 -58.04 -21.93 -15.66
CA ALA A 221 -57.04 -22.99 -15.84
C ALA A 221 -56.02 -22.71 -16.96
N GLU A 222 -56.44 -21.97 -18.00
CA GLU A 222 -55.57 -21.52 -19.08
C GLU A 222 -54.51 -20.49 -18.64
N HIS A 223 -54.86 -19.60 -17.70
CA HIS A 223 -53.94 -18.61 -17.15
C HIS A 223 -52.92 -19.25 -16.21
N ALA A 224 -53.33 -20.26 -15.43
CA ALA A 224 -52.40 -21.04 -14.60
C ALA A 224 -51.32 -21.73 -15.46
N LEU A 225 -51.73 -22.39 -16.55
CA LEU A 225 -50.79 -23.03 -17.48
C LEU A 225 -49.81 -22.03 -18.12
N LEU A 226 -50.28 -20.84 -18.50
CA LEU A 226 -49.41 -19.79 -19.04
C LEU A 226 -48.37 -19.31 -18.01
N LEU A 227 -48.76 -19.15 -16.75
CA LEU A 227 -47.87 -18.74 -15.65
C LEU A 227 -46.82 -19.81 -15.30
N ASP A 228 -47.20 -21.09 -15.39
CA ASP A 228 -46.26 -22.20 -15.19
C ASP A 228 -45.23 -22.28 -16.32
N TRP A 229 -45.69 -22.13 -17.57
CA TRP A 229 -44.80 -22.12 -18.73
C TRP A 229 -43.84 -20.92 -18.72
N THR A 230 -44.29 -19.73 -18.31
CA THR A 230 -43.40 -18.56 -18.18
C THR A 230 -42.38 -18.75 -17.05
N SER A 231 -42.80 -19.34 -15.92
CA SER A 231 -41.91 -19.68 -14.81
C SER A 231 -40.84 -20.68 -15.26
N TRP A 232 -41.21 -21.70 -16.04
CA TRP A 232 -40.27 -22.64 -16.65
C TRP A 232 -39.30 -21.95 -17.61
N ALA A 233 -39.83 -21.14 -18.53
CA ALA A 233 -39.03 -20.41 -19.52
C ALA A 233 -38.02 -19.46 -18.86
N LEU A 234 -38.34 -18.90 -17.69
CA LEU A 234 -37.46 -18.02 -16.94
C LEU A 234 -36.46 -18.79 -16.05
N THR A 235 -36.87 -19.90 -15.45
CA THR A 235 -36.03 -20.70 -14.54
C THR A 235 -34.90 -21.42 -15.28
N VAL A 236 -35.20 -22.02 -16.43
CA VAL A 236 -34.24 -22.81 -17.21
C VAL A 236 -32.93 -22.04 -17.49
N PRO A 237 -32.94 -20.87 -18.15
CA PRO A 237 -31.70 -20.14 -18.45
C PRO A 237 -30.96 -19.69 -17.19
N VAL A 238 -31.68 -19.31 -16.12
CA VAL A 238 -31.08 -18.90 -14.84
C VAL A 238 -30.32 -20.07 -14.21
N VAL A 239 -30.91 -21.26 -14.17
CA VAL A 239 -30.26 -22.47 -13.63
C VAL A 239 -29.03 -22.84 -14.44
N PHE A 240 -29.11 -22.85 -15.77
CA PHE A 240 -27.96 -23.17 -16.62
C PHE A 240 -26.81 -22.17 -16.46
N TYR A 241 -27.10 -20.87 -16.35
CA TYR A 241 -26.08 -19.84 -16.16
C TYR A 241 -25.41 -19.89 -14.77
N SER A 242 -26.22 -20.02 -13.71
CA SER A 242 -25.75 -19.94 -12.33
C SER A 242 -25.16 -21.26 -11.83
N ALA A 243 -25.79 -22.41 -12.13
CA ALA A 243 -25.33 -23.73 -11.72
C ALA A 243 -24.42 -24.44 -12.75
N GLY A 244 -24.23 -23.86 -13.94
CA GLY A 244 -23.35 -24.37 -15.00
C GLY A 244 -21.99 -24.90 -14.53
N PRO A 245 -21.22 -24.16 -13.70
CA PRO A 245 -19.93 -24.64 -13.19
C PRO A 245 -20.03 -25.91 -12.35
N MET A 246 -21.11 -26.07 -11.58
CA MET A 246 -21.33 -27.26 -10.76
C MET A 246 -21.61 -28.46 -11.65
N PHE A 247 -22.42 -28.30 -12.70
CA PHE A 247 -22.67 -29.37 -13.67
C PHE A 247 -21.41 -29.77 -14.42
N VAL A 248 -20.59 -28.79 -14.82
CA VAL A 248 -19.30 -29.04 -15.47
C VAL A 248 -18.33 -29.75 -14.51
N ALA A 249 -18.23 -29.31 -13.26
CA ALA A 249 -17.38 -29.95 -12.25
C ALA A 249 -17.85 -31.38 -11.94
N ALA A 250 -19.16 -31.60 -11.80
CA ALA A 250 -19.74 -32.92 -11.60
C ALA A 250 -19.47 -33.85 -12.78
N TRP A 251 -19.62 -33.36 -14.01
CA TRP A 251 -19.34 -34.13 -15.22
C TRP A 251 -17.85 -34.51 -15.33
N HIS A 252 -16.95 -33.59 -15.02
CA HIS A 252 -15.51 -33.88 -14.95
C HIS A 252 -15.21 -34.90 -13.85
N SER A 253 -15.84 -34.77 -12.67
CA SER A 253 -15.68 -35.70 -11.54
C SER A 253 -16.10 -37.13 -11.94
N ILE A 254 -17.26 -37.29 -12.57
CA ILE A 254 -17.76 -38.57 -13.07
C ILE A 254 -16.83 -39.18 -14.12
N LYS A 255 -16.27 -38.35 -15.02
CA LYS A 255 -15.29 -38.81 -16.02
C LYS A 255 -13.94 -39.16 -15.41
N SER A 256 -13.54 -38.49 -14.33
CA SER A 256 -12.27 -38.73 -13.65
C SER A 256 -12.34 -39.89 -12.65
N PHE A 257 -13.52 -40.43 -12.35
CA PHE A 257 -13.70 -41.66 -11.58
C PHE A 257 -13.22 -42.85 -12.42
N PRO A 258 -12.00 -43.39 -12.19
CA PRO A 258 -11.58 -44.62 -12.83
C PRO A 258 -12.29 -45.76 -12.11
N LYS A 259 -12.77 -46.74 -12.86
CA LYS A 259 -13.42 -47.95 -12.34
C LYS A 259 -12.57 -48.59 -11.24
N THR A 260 -12.99 -48.47 -9.99
CA THR A 260 -12.79 -49.51 -8.96
C THR A 260 -13.88 -50.54 -9.09
#